data_AF-A0A970SHC2-F1
#
_entry.id   AF-A0A970SHC2-F1
#
_cell.length_a   1.000
_cell.length_b   1.000
_cell.length_c   1.000
_cell.angle_alpha   90.00
_cell.angle_beta   90.00
_cell.angle_gamma   90.00
#
_symmetry.space_group_name_H-M   'P 1'
#
loop_
_entity.id
_entity.type
_entity.pdbx_description
1 polymer ?
#
loop_
_entity_poly.entity_id
_entity_poly.type
_entity_poly.pdbx_seq_one_letter_code
_entity_poly.pdbx_strand_id
1 'polypeptide(L)'
;MWETLVIQPFTNILLLINSLVGNFGISIVLFTILIRLLTHPLTVKQFKATQGMQNLQNDPRNKKIMEKYKDDKARQSQEQMK
;
A
#
# COMPACT_ATOMS: atom_id res chain seq x y z
N MET A 1 22.88 -1.82 11.44
CA MET A 1 21.48 -2.29 11.47
C MET A 1 20.82 -2.18 10.11
N TRP A 2 20.78 -1.00 9.49
CA TRP A 2 20.19 -0.81 8.14
C TRP A 2 20.82 -1.73 7.08
N GLU A 3 22.16 -1.76 7.02
CA GLU A 3 22.91 -2.62 6.10
C GLU A 3 22.53 -4.09 6.21
N THR A 4 22.44 -4.61 7.44
CA THR A 4 22.23 -6.03 7.71
C THR A 4 20.77 -6.44 7.58
N LEU A 5 19.83 -5.54 7.89
CA LEU A 5 18.39 -5.83 7.87
C LEU A 5 17.75 -5.61 6.50
N VAL A 6 18.26 -4.66 5.71
CA VAL A 6 17.63 -4.25 4.44
C VAL A 6 18.54 -4.53 3.26
N ILE A 7 19.78 -4.02 3.28
CA ILE A 7 20.64 -4.06 2.09
C ILE A 7 21.15 -5.47 1.80
N GLN A 8 21.65 -6.18 2.81
CA GLN A 8 22.16 -7.55 2.66
C GLN A 8 21.11 -8.54 2.13
N PRO A 9 19.90 -8.67 2.69
CA PRO A 9 18.92 -9.62 2.16
C PRO A 9 18.47 -9.28 0.74
N PHE A 10 18.26 -7.99 0.43
CA PHE A 10 17.89 -7.57 -0.92
C PHE A 10 18.99 -7.88 -1.94
N THR A 11 20.24 -7.60 -1.58
CA THR A 11 21.40 -7.86 -2.46
C THR A 11 21.61 -9.36 -2.64
N ASN A 12 21.51 -10.16 -1.58
CA ASN A 12 21.64 -11.61 -1.66
C ASN A 12 20.57 -12.23 -2.56
N ILE A 13 19.31 -11.78 -2.48
CA ILE A 13 18.23 -12.27 -3.35
C ILE A 13 18.51 -11.89 -4.81
N LEU A 14 18.92 -10.65 -5.06
CA LEU A 14 19.24 -10.20 -6.42
C LEU A 14 20.42 -10.98 -7.02
N LEU A 15 21.47 -11.22 -6.23
CA LEU A 15 22.64 -12.01 -6.63
C LEU A 15 22.28 -13.48 -6.84
N LEU A 16 21.36 -14.06 -6.07
CA LEU A 16 20.85 -15.41 -6.27
C LEU A 16 20.16 -15.54 -7.63
N ILE A 17 19.27 -14.59 -7.95
CA ILE A 17 18.59 -14.54 -9.25
C ILE A 17 19.62 -14.34 -10.36
N ASN A 18 20.61 -13.46 -10.14
CA ASN A 18 21.65 -13.21 -11.12
C ASN A 18 22.56 -14.42 -11.37
N SER A 19 22.85 -15.20 -10.34
CA SER A 19 23.62 -16.44 -10.46
C SER A 19 22.89 -17.51 -11.28
N LEU A 20 21.55 -17.48 -11.34
CA LEU A 20 20.76 -18.41 -12.14
C LEU A 20 20.62 -17.97 -13.60
N VAL A 21 20.53 -16.66 -13.83
CA VAL A 21 20.22 -16.10 -15.16
C VAL A 21 21.46 -15.61 -15.90
N GLY A 22 22.51 -15.18 -15.19
CA GLY A 22 23.74 -14.61 -15.75
C GLY A 22 23.61 -13.20 -16.34
N ASN A 23 22.40 -12.62 -16.40
CA ASN A 23 22.14 -11.28 -16.93
C ASN A 23 21.51 -10.37 -15.88
N PHE A 24 22.19 -9.26 -15.57
CA PHE A 24 21.78 -8.33 -14.52
C PHE A 24 20.45 -7.62 -14.82
N GLY A 25 20.20 -7.24 -16.07
CA GLY A 25 18.95 -6.60 -16.48
C GLY A 25 17.75 -7.54 -16.30
N ILE A 26 17.87 -8.78 -16.72
CA ILE A 26 16.81 -9.80 -16.55
C ILE A 26 16.61 -10.12 -15.06
N SER A 27 17.69 -10.09 -14.27
CA SER A 27 17.62 -10.32 -12.83
C SER A 27 16.80 -9.26 -12.11
N ILE A 28 16.96 -7.99 -12.47
CA ILE A 28 16.15 -6.88 -11.92
C ILE A 28 14.68 -7.06 -12.29
N VAL A 29 14.38 -7.38 -13.56
CA VAL A 29 13.00 -7.61 -14.01
C VAL A 29 12.36 -8.75 -13.21
N LEU A 30 13.03 -9.89 -13.08
CA LEU A 30 12.55 -11.02 -12.27
C LEU A 30 12.36 -10.65 -10.80
N PHE A 31 13.31 -9.92 -10.21
CA PHE A 31 13.21 -9.44 -8.84
C PHE A 31 11.97 -8.54 -8.64
N THR A 32 11.72 -7.61 -9.58
CA THR A 32 10.54 -6.74 -9.51
C THR A 32 9.23 -7.53 -9.63
N ILE A 33 9.17 -8.54 -10.49
CA ILE A 33 8.00 -9.42 -10.63
C ILE A 33 7.77 -10.22 -9.35
N LEU A 34 8.83 -10.78 -8.76
CA LEU A 34 8.77 -11.52 -7.50
C LEU A 34 8.22 -10.66 -6.36
N ILE A 35 8.78 -9.45 -6.18
CA ILE A 35 8.28 -8.50 -5.18
C ILE A 35 6.82 -8.13 -5.44
N ARG A 36 6.44 -7.91 -6.71
CA ARG A 36 5.07 -7.56 -7.08
C ARG A 36 4.09 -8.69 -6.80
N LEU A 37 4.48 -9.96 -7.00
CA LEU A 37 3.66 -11.12 -6.65
C LEU A 37 3.50 -11.26 -5.13
N LEU A 38 4.59 -11.08 -4.37
CA LEU A 38 4.55 -11.13 -2.90
C LEU A 38 3.69 -9.99 -2.31
N THR A 39 3.75 -8.81 -2.90
CA THR A 39 2.99 -7.63 -2.44
C THR A 39 1.58 -7.55 -3.02
N HIS A 40 1.25 -8.32 -4.07
CA HIS A 40 -0.08 -8.34 -4.68
C HIS A 40 -1.25 -8.52 -3.67
N PRO A 41 -1.24 -9.51 -2.75
CA PRO A 41 -2.32 -9.64 -1.78
C PRO A 41 -2.42 -8.43 -0.83
N LEU A 42 -1.29 -7.80 -0.51
CA LEU A 42 -1.28 -6.56 0.28
C LEU A 42 -1.89 -5.40 -0.52
N THR A 43 -1.52 -5.26 -1.80
CA THR A 43 -2.09 -4.26 -2.69
C THR A 43 -3.59 -4.43 -2.86
N VAL A 44 -4.10 -5.66 -2.98
CA VAL A 44 -5.55 -5.94 -3.05
C VAL A 44 -6.24 -5.52 -1.75
N LYS A 45 -5.65 -5.81 -0.59
CA LYS A 45 -6.17 -5.36 0.71
C LYS A 45 -6.20 -3.84 0.81
N GLN A 46 -5.12 -3.18 0.40
CA GLN A 46 -5.03 -1.71 0.36
C GLN A 46 -6.09 -1.13 -0.58
N PHE A 47 -6.26 -1.70 -1.77
CA PHE A 47 -7.26 -1.27 -2.73
C PHE A 47 -8.69 -1.40 -2.19
N LYS A 48 -9.02 -2.54 -1.56
CA LYS A 48 -10.33 -2.75 -0.92
C LYS A 48 -10.59 -1.73 0.20
N ALA A 49 -9.57 -1.40 1.00
CA ALA A 49 -9.68 -0.37 2.03
C ALA A 49 -9.94 1.02 1.44
N THR A 50 -9.23 1.38 0.36
CA THR A 50 -9.45 2.65 -0.36
C THR A 50 -10.84 2.70 -0.99
N GLN A 51 -11.33 1.61 -1.57
CA GLN A 51 -12.68 1.54 -2.12
C GLN A 51 -13.76 1.66 -1.03
N GLY A 52 -13.56 1.04 0.13
CA GLY A 52 -14.44 1.21 1.28
C GLY A 52 -14.52 2.67 1.75
N MET A 53 -13.36 3.35 1.81
CA MET A 53 -13.29 4.77 2.11
C MET A 53 -14.01 5.62 1.06
N GLN A 54 -13.85 5.32 -0.23
CA GLN A 54 -14.56 6.01 -1.31
C GLN A 54 -16.07 5.81 -1.21
N ASN A 55 -16.55 4.61 -0.87
CA ASN A 55 -17.99 4.36 -0.70
C ASN A 55 -18.56 5.14 0.48
N LEU A 56 -17.85 5.18 1.61
CA LEU A 56 -18.17 6.03 2.76
C LEU A 56 -18.19 7.51 2.39
N GLN A 57 -17.25 7.97 1.56
CA GLN A 57 -17.16 9.36 1.13
C GLN A 57 -18.26 9.74 0.12
N ASN A 58 -18.81 8.75 -0.60
CA ASN A 58 -19.92 8.92 -1.55
C ASN A 58 -21.31 8.67 -0.95
N ASP A 59 -21.41 8.15 0.28
CA ASP A 59 -22.69 8.07 0.98
C ASP A 59 -23.24 9.50 1.20
N PRO A 60 -24.43 9.83 0.67
CA PRO A 60 -25.00 11.18 0.79
C PRO A 60 -25.23 11.60 2.24
N ARG A 61 -25.28 10.68 3.21
CA ARG A 61 -25.32 11.00 4.65
C ARG A 61 -24.01 11.61 5.14
N ASN A 62 -22.87 11.09 4.68
CA ASN A 62 -21.56 11.63 5.06
C ASN A 62 -21.31 13.01 4.47
N LYS A 63 -21.74 13.25 3.21
CA LYS A 63 -21.70 14.60 2.62
C LYS A 63 -22.56 15.59 3.39
N LYS A 64 -23.77 15.19 3.80
CA LYS A 64 -24.65 16.02 4.65
C LYS A 64 -24.07 16.31 6.03
N ILE A 65 -23.38 15.35 6.66
CA ILE A 65 -22.66 15.58 7.94
C ILE A 65 -21.52 16.58 7.72
N MET A 66 -20.74 16.45 6.63
CA MET A 66 -19.67 17.39 6.29
C MET A 66 -20.20 18.80 6.00
N GLU A 67 -21.35 18.94 5.35
CA GLU A 67 -21.99 20.23 5.10
C GLU A 67 -22.62 20.82 6.37
N LYS A 68 -23.25 19.98 7.22
CA LYS A 68 -23.92 20.42 8.44
C LYS A 68 -22.94 20.81 9.56
N TYR A 69 -21.75 20.21 9.60
CA TYR A 69 -20.73 20.46 10.62
C TYR A 69 -19.44 21.08 10.04
N LYS A 70 -19.54 21.76 8.90
CA LYS A 70 -18.40 22.38 8.19
C LYS A 70 -17.59 23.35 9.07
N ASP A 71 -18.26 24.02 10.00
CA ASP A 71 -17.68 24.98 10.96
C ASP A 71 -17.25 24.35 12.29
N ASP A 72 -17.56 23.06 12.54
CA ASP A 72 -17.25 22.37 13.80
C ASP A 72 -16.57 21.02 13.55
N LYS A 73 -15.27 21.10 13.24
CA LYS A 73 -14.40 19.94 12.99
C LYS A 73 -14.34 18.96 14.15
N ALA A 74 -14.57 19.42 15.39
CA ALA A 74 -14.55 18.56 16.58
C ALA A 74 -15.76 17.63 16.61
N ARG A 75 -16.96 18.16 16.32
CA ARG A 75 -18.17 17.33 16.19
C ARG A 75 -18.13 16.43 14.96
N GLN A 76 -17.54 16.89 13.87
CA GLN A 76 -17.38 16.08 12.66
C GLN A 76 -16.54 14.82 12.91
N SER A 77 -15.43 14.92 13.64
CA SER A 77 -14.59 13.76 14.00
C SER A 77 -15.33 12.77 14.92
N GLN A 78 -16.10 13.27 15.89
CA GLN A 78 -16.88 12.43 16.80
C GLN A 78 -17.97 11.61 16.09
N GLU A 79 -18.65 12.20 15.10
CA GLU A 79 -19.71 11.51 14.34
C GLU A 79 -19.14 10.54 13.29
N GLN A 80 -17.89 10.71 12.86
CA GLN A 80 -17.21 9.75 11.97
C GLN A 80 -16.70 8.50 12.70
N MET A 81 -16.50 8.59 14.02
CA MET A 81 -15.99 7.51 14.87
C MET A 81 -17.10 6.68 15.53
N LYS A 82 -18.36 7.12 15.46
CA LYS A 82 -19.55 6.35 15.90
C LYS A 82 -20.04 5.45 14.78
#